data_AF-A0A7V9UBW1-F1
#
_entry.id   AF-A0A7V9UBW1-F1
#
_cell.length_a   1.000
_cell.length_b   1.000
_cell.length_c   1.000
_cell.angle_alpha   90.00
_cell.angle_beta   90.00
_cell.angle_gamma   90.00
#
_symmetry.space_group_name_H-M   'P 1'
#
loop_
_entity.id
_entity.type
_entity.pdbx_description
1 polymer ?
#
loop_
_entity_poly.entity_id
_entity_poly.type
_entity_poly.pdbx_seq_one_letter_code
_entity_poly.pdbx_strand_id
1 'polypeptide(L)'
;MANRNPTARLLGDGYVGVWVHYDDREHAKQMPGARWDKHLKCWRVPEMFIRDVQTLIDRLNGGGDGHLVEALGAVFRRLPVTLRQPTYTALVKVWHPDAGGDLRAMQSLTAMWQMGVRP
;
A
#
# COMPACT_ATOMS: atom_id res chain seq x y z
N MET A 1 -22.51 0.63 8.31
CA MET A 1 -21.50 0.75 7.23
C MET A 1 -20.30 1.49 7.80
N ALA A 2 -19.31 0.77 8.34
CA ALA A 2 -18.12 1.39 8.92
C ALA A 2 -17.09 1.60 7.81
N ASN A 3 -16.61 2.84 7.68
CA ASN A 3 -15.62 3.24 6.71
C ASN A 3 -14.32 2.43 6.97
N ARG A 4 -14.01 1.46 6.11
CA ARG A 4 -12.95 0.45 6.34
C ARG A 4 -11.54 0.97 6.05
N ASN A 5 -11.42 2.11 5.39
CA ASN A 5 -10.12 2.58 4.93
C ASN A 5 -9.48 3.55 5.94
N PRO A 6 -8.21 3.32 6.31
CA PRO A 6 -7.37 4.30 7.00
C PRO A 6 -7.45 5.67 6.32
N THR A 7 -7.67 6.73 7.10
CA THR A 7 -7.71 8.10 6.60
C THR A 7 -7.07 9.08 7.57
N ALA A 8 -6.53 10.18 7.05
CA ALA A 8 -6.02 11.30 7.84
C ALA A 8 -6.57 12.64 7.35
N ARG A 9 -6.79 13.59 8.26
CA ARG A 9 -7.29 14.94 7.96
C ARG A 9 -6.70 15.97 8.91
N LEU A 10 -6.38 17.16 8.41
CA LEU A 10 -6.02 18.32 9.24
C LEU A 10 -7.22 18.73 10.11
N LEU A 11 -6.97 18.98 11.40
CA LEU A 11 -7.99 19.39 12.36
C LEU A 11 -8.08 20.92 12.53
N GLY A 12 -7.08 21.67 12.03
CA GLY A 12 -7.03 23.13 12.10
C GLY A 12 -6.50 23.71 13.41
N ASP A 13 -6.10 22.86 14.36
CA ASP A 13 -5.56 23.23 15.67
C ASP A 13 -4.08 22.83 15.86
N GLY A 14 -3.35 22.66 14.75
CA GLY A 14 -1.95 22.20 14.73
C GLY A 14 -1.80 20.68 14.82
N TYR A 15 -2.89 19.94 14.65
CA TYR A 15 -2.90 18.48 14.64
C TYR A 15 -3.55 17.90 13.38
N VAL A 16 -3.15 16.68 13.06
CA VAL A 16 -3.76 15.80 12.07
C VAL A 16 -4.50 14.70 12.84
N GLY A 17 -5.77 14.50 12.50
CA GLY A 17 -6.56 13.36 12.97
C GLY A 17 -6.31 12.15 12.07
N VAL A 18 -6.08 11.00 12.68
CA VAL A 18 -5.74 9.73 12.03
C VAL A 18 -6.77 8.68 12.46
N TRP A 19 -7.58 8.23 11.50
CA TRP A 19 -8.58 7.17 11.69
C TRP A 19 -8.05 5.90 11.05
N VAL A 20 -7.85 4.87 11.87
CA VAL A 20 -7.36 3.55 11.45
C VAL A 20 -8.26 2.46 12.02
N HIS A 21 -8.22 1.26 11.44
CA HIS A 21 -8.90 0.12 12.02
C HIS A 21 -8.32 -0.20 13.40
N TYR A 22 -9.10 -0.89 14.24
CA TYR A 22 -8.67 -1.24 15.60
C TYR A 22 -7.39 -2.08 15.59
N ASP A 23 -7.25 -2.98 14.62
CA ASP A 23 -6.08 -3.86 14.49
C ASP A 23 -4.80 -3.08 14.14
N ASP A 24 -4.93 -1.93 13.46
CA ASP A 24 -3.81 -1.08 13.06
C ASP A 24 -3.47 0.03 14.07
N ARG A 25 -4.21 0.10 15.19
CA ARG A 25 -4.09 1.19 16.17
C ARG A 25 -2.68 1.38 16.72
N GLU A 26 -1.91 0.29 16.83
CA GLU A 26 -0.55 0.36 17.37
C GLU A 26 0.38 1.15 16.45
N HIS A 27 0.15 1.13 15.13
CA HIS A 27 0.91 1.93 14.19
C HIS A 27 0.64 3.43 14.35
N ALA A 28 -0.63 3.82 14.57
CA ALA A 28 -0.99 5.22 14.83
C ALA A 28 -0.51 5.69 16.21
N LYS A 29 -0.51 4.81 17.21
CA LYS A 29 -0.02 5.08 18.57
C LYS A 29 1.49 5.30 18.65
N GLN A 30 2.26 4.64 17.80
CA GLN A 30 3.72 4.78 17.73
C GLN A 30 4.18 6.09 17.11
N MET A 31 3.26 6.86 16.51
CA MET A 31 3.60 8.15 15.91
C MET A 31 4.07 9.15 16.98
N PRO A 32 5.10 9.96 16.69
CA PRO A 32 5.60 10.95 17.64
C PRO A 32 4.49 11.93 18.08
N GLY A 33 4.29 12.06 19.40
CA GLY A 33 3.26 12.94 19.95
C GLY A 33 1.82 12.47 19.74
N ALA A 34 1.61 11.22 19.31
CA ALA A 34 0.28 10.65 19.13
C ALA A 34 -0.52 10.60 20.43
N ARG A 35 -1.77 11.07 20.36
CA ARG A 35 -2.71 11.01 21.47
C ARG A 35 -4.08 10.57 21.00
N TRP A 36 -4.71 9.63 21.70
CA TRP A 36 -6.08 9.25 21.40
C TRP A 36 -7.06 10.39 21.78
N ASP A 37 -7.91 10.78 20.82
CA ASP A 37 -9.03 11.69 21.02
C ASP A 37 -10.34 10.89 21.13
N LYS A 38 -10.91 10.89 22.34
CA LYS A 38 -12.15 10.17 22.64
C LYS A 38 -13.40 10.76 21.96
N HIS A 39 -13.38 12.06 21.64
CA HIS A 39 -14.51 12.75 21.04
C HIS A 39 -14.57 12.50 19.54
N LEU A 40 -13.42 12.64 18.86
CA LEU A 40 -13.30 12.40 17.41
C LEU A 40 -13.06 10.93 17.05
N LYS A 41 -12.76 10.10 18.05
CA LYS A 41 -12.39 8.68 17.90
C LYS A 41 -11.25 8.49 16.90
N CYS A 42 -10.20 9.29 17.06
CA CYS A 42 -9.02 9.28 16.20
C CYS A 42 -7.74 9.44 17.01
N TRP A 43 -6.62 9.09 16.41
CA TRP A 43 -5.31 9.48 16.91
C TRP A 43 -5.00 10.89 16.43
N ARG A 44 -4.62 11.77 17.36
CA ARG A 44 -4.13 13.12 17.07
C ARG A 44 -2.63 13.09 17.03
N VAL A 45 -2.06 13.49 15.91
CA VAL A 45 -0.62 13.60 15.70
C VAL A 45 -0.30 15.06 15.40
N PRO A 46 0.77 15.65 15.96
CA PRO A 46 1.18 17.02 15.63
C PRO A 46 1.35 17.18 14.11
N GLU A 47 0.88 18.30 13.56
CA GLU A 47 0.87 18.58 12.12
C GLU A 47 2.27 18.55 11.49
N MET A 48 3.32 18.83 12.27
CA MET A 48 4.70 18.71 11.80
C MET A 48 5.07 17.30 11.31
N PHE A 49 4.32 16.25 11.71
CA PHE A 49 4.49 14.87 11.26
C PHE A 49 3.49 14.46 10.17
N ILE A 50 2.85 15.41 9.47
CA ILE A 50 1.85 15.10 8.45
C ILE A 50 2.38 14.18 7.33
N ARG A 51 3.67 14.28 6.97
CA ARG A 51 4.30 13.38 5.98
C ARG A 51 4.39 11.94 6.47
N ASP A 52 4.76 11.74 7.73
CA ASP A 52 4.82 10.42 8.33
C ASP A 52 3.42 9.81 8.47
N VAL A 53 2.43 10.65 8.82
CA VAL A 53 1.02 10.24 8.84
C VAL A 53 0.56 9.82 7.45
N GLN A 54 0.88 10.56 6.40
CA GLN A 54 0.51 10.19 5.03
C GLN A 54 1.14 8.85 4.63
N THR A 55 2.43 8.67 4.92
CA THR A 55 3.13 7.40 4.69
C THR A 55 2.47 6.23 5.41
N LEU A 56 2.03 6.43 6.67
CA LEU A 56 1.28 5.44 7.42
C LEU A 56 -0.04 5.09 6.73
N ILE A 57 -0.83 6.10 6.35
CA ILE A 57 -2.12 5.91 5.67
C ILE A 57 -1.93 5.18 4.34
N ASP A 58 -0.92 5.54 3.56
CA ASP A 58 -0.63 4.89 2.27
C ASP A 58 -0.25 3.42 2.48
N ARG A 59 0.60 3.14 3.48
CA ARG A 59 0.98 1.77 3.85
C ARG A 59 -0.23 0.93 4.28
N LEU A 60 -1.09 1.47 5.14
CA LEU A 60 -2.25 0.76 5.66
C LEU A 60 -3.36 0.58 4.60
N ASN A 61 -3.45 1.47 3.60
CA ASN A 61 -4.34 1.30 2.45
C ASN A 61 -3.84 0.28 1.42
N GLY A 62 -2.87 -0.57 1.79
CA GLY A 62 -2.34 -1.61 0.93
C GLY A 62 -1.12 -1.19 0.12
N GLY A 63 -0.54 -0.02 0.42
CA GLY A 63 0.84 0.34 0.11
C GLY A 63 1.37 -0.23 -1.20
N GLY A 64 0.72 0.10 -2.32
CA GLY A 64 1.45 0.10 -3.58
C GLY A 64 2.50 1.17 -3.41
N ASP A 65 3.75 0.79 -3.12
CA ASP A 65 4.87 1.71 -3.04
C ASP A 65 4.82 2.57 -4.31
N GLY A 66 4.41 3.84 -4.17
CA GLY A 66 4.11 4.69 -5.33
C GLY A 66 5.31 4.78 -6.25
N HIS A 67 6.50 4.69 -5.67
CA HIS A 67 7.76 4.59 -6.39
C HIS A 67 7.91 3.25 -7.13
N LEU A 68 7.49 2.13 -6.55
CA LEU A 68 7.43 0.83 -7.23
C LEU A 68 6.39 0.82 -8.37
N VAL A 69 5.22 1.41 -8.16
CA VAL A 69 4.19 1.54 -9.21
C VAL A 69 4.68 2.43 -10.34
N GLU A 70 5.33 3.56 -10.04
CA GLU A 70 5.97 4.41 -11.04
C GLU A 70 7.12 3.71 -11.76
N ALA A 71 8.00 3.00 -11.04
CA ALA A 71 9.11 2.26 -11.61
C ALA A 71 8.62 1.13 -12.52
N LEU A 72 7.63 0.36 -12.09
CA LEU A 72 6.98 -0.66 -12.92
C LEU A 72 6.28 -0.01 -14.12
N GLY A 73 5.62 1.13 -13.95
CA GLY A 73 5.02 1.89 -15.04
C GLY A 73 6.05 2.41 -16.04
N ALA A 74 7.27 2.77 -15.59
CA ALA A 74 8.36 3.18 -16.45
C ALA A 74 8.95 2.00 -17.24
N VAL A 75 9.15 0.84 -16.59
CA VAL A 75 9.57 -0.41 -17.26
C VAL A 75 8.52 -0.85 -18.28
N PHE A 76 7.24 -0.83 -17.90
CA PHE A 76 6.14 -1.24 -18.77
C PHE A 76 5.99 -0.34 -20.00
N ARG A 77 6.22 0.98 -19.86
CA ARG A 77 6.25 1.91 -20.99
C ARG A 77 7.41 1.66 -21.96
N ARG A 78 8.53 1.14 -21.48
CA ARG A 78 9.69 0.76 -22.31
C ARG A 78 9.47 -0.54 -23.10
N LEU A 79 8.46 -1.34 -22.76
CA LEU A 79 8.09 -2.50 -23.55
C LEU A 79 7.53 -2.06 -24.92
N PRO A 80 7.86 -2.78 -26.01
CA PRO A 80 7.19 -2.65 -27.29
C PRO A 80 5.68 -2.73 -27.12
N VAL A 81 4.92 -1.91 -27.86
CA VAL A 81 3.46 -1.79 -27.68
C VAL A 81 2.74 -3.13 -27.83
N THR A 82 3.27 -4.01 -28.68
CA THR A 82 2.77 -5.37 -28.94
C THR A 82 2.93 -6.32 -27.76
N LEU A 83 3.88 -6.05 -26.85
CA LEU A 83 4.19 -6.90 -25.70
C LEU A 83 3.54 -6.43 -24.40
N ARG A 84 3.06 -5.18 -24.33
CA ARG A 84 2.43 -4.62 -23.13
C ARG A 84 1.23 -5.46 -22.65
N GLN A 85 0.27 -5.72 -23.54
CA GLN A 85 -0.93 -6.48 -23.20
C GLN A 85 -0.61 -7.92 -22.74
N PRO A 86 0.21 -8.71 -23.47
CA PRO A 86 0.68 -10.01 -22.99
C PRO A 86 1.36 -9.98 -21.62
N THR A 87 2.26 -9.01 -21.39
CA THR A 87 2.98 -8.87 -20.12
C THR A 87 2.03 -8.52 -18.98
N TYR A 88 1.08 -7.61 -19.17
CA TYR A 88 0.08 -7.28 -18.16
C TYR A 88 -0.81 -8.49 -17.83
N THR A 89 -1.29 -9.21 -18.85
CA THR A 89 -2.07 -10.43 -18.65
C THR A 89 -1.27 -11.50 -17.89
N ALA A 90 0.01 -11.68 -18.18
CA ALA A 90 0.87 -12.61 -17.44
C ALA A 90 1.05 -12.18 -15.98
N LEU A 91 1.29 -10.90 -15.71
CA LEU A 91 1.45 -10.37 -14.34
C LEU A 91 0.16 -10.50 -13.52
N VAL A 92 -0.99 -10.14 -14.10
CA VAL A 92 -2.30 -10.28 -13.44
C VAL A 92 -2.60 -11.75 -13.13
N LYS A 93 -2.27 -12.67 -14.04
CA LYS A 93 -2.45 -14.11 -13.82
C LYS A 93 -1.55 -14.68 -12.72
N VAL A 94 -0.38 -14.09 -12.48
CA VAL A 94 0.54 -14.54 -11.42
C VAL A 94 0.18 -13.91 -10.07
N TRP A 95 -0.34 -12.68 -10.05
CA TRP A 95 -0.60 -11.94 -8.82
C TRP A 95 -2.03 -12.02 -8.31
N HIS A 96 -2.99 -12.44 -9.13
CA HIS A 96 -4.39 -12.61 -8.75
C HIS A 96 -4.91 -14.02 -9.09
N PRO A 97 -4.52 -15.05 -8.31
CA PRO A 97 -4.92 -16.43 -8.57
C PRO A 97 -6.45 -16.62 -8.58
N ASP A 98 -7.18 -15.88 -7.74
CA ASP A 98 -8.65 -15.95 -7.64
C ASP A 98 -9.40 -15.36 -8.85
N ALA A 99 -8.71 -14.65 -9.76
CA ALA A 99 -9.27 -14.11 -10.99
C ALA A 99 -9.03 -15.02 -12.22
N GLY A 100 -8.71 -16.29 -12.00
CA GLY A 100 -8.38 -17.26 -13.08
C GLY A 100 -6.88 -17.30 -13.42
N GLY A 101 -6.03 -17.07 -12.43
CA GLY A 101 -4.57 -17.13 -12.57
C GLY A 101 -4.02 -18.55 -12.72
N ASP A 102 -2.91 -18.69 -13.45
CA ASP A 102 -2.22 -19.97 -13.60
C ASP A 102 -1.32 -20.22 -12.39
N LEU A 103 -1.86 -20.97 -11.43
CA LEU A 103 -1.19 -21.32 -10.17
C LEU A 103 0.18 -22.00 -10.39
N ARG A 104 0.34 -22.76 -11.48
CA ARG A 104 1.62 -23.44 -11.78
C ARG A 104 2.67 -22.42 -12.22
N ALA A 105 2.29 -21.43 -13.04
CA ALA A 105 3.21 -20.37 -13.46
C ALA A 105 3.72 -19.53 -12.27
N MET A 106 2.84 -19.21 -11.31
CA MET A 106 3.22 -18.52 -10.07
C MET A 106 4.20 -19.35 -9.22
N GLN A 107 3.92 -20.64 -9.04
CA GLN A 107 4.80 -21.56 -8.29
C GLN A 107 6.17 -21.72 -8.94
N SER A 108 6.22 -21.82 -10.28
CA SER A 108 7.48 -21.89 -11.03
C SER A 108 8.32 -20.61 -10.91
N LEU A 109 7.71 -19.42 -11.00
CA LEU A 109 8.41 -18.15 -10.81
C LEU A 109 8.97 -18.01 -9.39
N THR A 110 8.21 -18.45 -8.39
CA THR A 110 8.64 -18.44 -6.98
C THR A 110 9.83 -19.38 -6.76
N ALA A 111 9.80 -20.57 -7.37
CA ALA A 111 10.88 -21.54 -7.29
C ALA A 111 12.16 -21.02 -7.98
N MET A 112 12.05 -20.38 -9.14
CA MET A 112 13.20 -19.79 -9.85
C MET A 112 13.87 -18.68 -9.02
N TRP A 113 13.08 -17.85 -8.34
CA TRP A 113 13.59 -16.79 -7.46
C TRP A 113 14.34 -17.37 -6.25
N GLN A 114 13.84 -18.44 -5.64
CA GLN A 114 14.48 -19.12 -4.51
C GLN A 114 15.78 -19.85 -4.91
N MET A 115 15.88 -20.30 -6.15
CA MET A 115 17.10 -20.91 -6.70
C MET A 115 18.17 -19.88 -7.11
N GLY A 116 17.93 -18.58 -6.89
CA GLY A 116 18.90 -17.52 -7.18
C GLY A 116 19.07 -17.23 -8.68
N VAL A 117 18.23 -17.80 -9.53
CA VAL A 117 18.20 -17.52 -10.96
C VAL A 117 17.40 -16.23 -11.15
N ARG A 118 18.11 -15.10 -11.18
CA ARG A 118 17.51 -13.84 -11.64
C ARG A 118 17.33 -13.91 -13.16
N PRO A 119 16.17 -13.51 -13.70
CA PRO A 119 15.98 -13.40 -15.15
C PRO A 119 16.92 -12.37 -15.78
#